data_AF-A0A3M2HM14-F1
#
_entry.id   AF-A0A3M2HM14-F1
#
_cell.length_a   1.000
_cell.length_b   1.000
_cell.length_c   1.000
_cell.angle_alpha   90.00
_cell.angle_beta   90.00
_cell.angle_gamma   90.00
#
_symmetry.space_group_name_H-M   'P 1'
#
loop_
_entity.id
_entity.type
_entity.pdbx_description
1 polymer ?
#
loop_
_entity_poly.entity_id
_entity_poly.type
_entity_poly.pdbx_seq_one_letter_code
_entity_poly.pdbx_strand_id
1 'polypeptide(L)'
;LDRIKEVMELMARYGVSFRSRRSEEWHIILKYLRNLSTALGKPEGKVVHLDTRAFHPLVIPTRYQKVIKDVLVQLTRNALVHGIESPEERQARGKPPEGTITIASEFTPRRLIIRFRDDGRGISPMVTERENGLKESFQPGDPDNALPATEKLFRPGLTTMSETTPEAGRGIGLTLVKQRVEEAGGTVEVISQPGQFCEFRLSFPLPEEPPTTFSPDAQ
;
A
#
# COMPACT_ATOMS: atom_id res chain seq x y z
N LEU A 1 -17.14 -14.74 -9.79
CA LEU A 1 -17.52 -15.57 -8.62
C LEU A 1 -16.66 -16.83 -8.56
N ASP A 2 -16.41 -17.51 -9.69
CA ASP A 2 -15.64 -18.76 -9.74
C ASP A 2 -14.20 -18.67 -9.20
N ARG A 3 -13.43 -17.63 -9.56
CA ARG A 3 -12.08 -17.43 -9.00
C ARG A 3 -12.05 -17.24 -7.49
N ILE A 4 -13.07 -16.59 -6.91
CA ILE A 4 -13.15 -16.40 -5.45
C ILE A 4 -13.41 -17.76 -4.79
N LYS A 5 -14.25 -18.60 -5.40
CA LYS A 5 -14.52 -19.95 -4.93
C LYS A 5 -13.27 -20.84 -4.97
N GLU A 6 -12.52 -20.82 -6.07
CA GLU A 6 -11.21 -21.51 -6.15
C GLU A 6 -10.22 -21.04 -5.08
N VAL A 7 -10.12 -19.73 -4.85
CA VAL A 7 -9.25 -19.17 -3.82
C VAL A 7 -9.73 -19.54 -2.42
N MET A 8 -11.04 -19.55 -2.16
CA MET A 8 -11.60 -20.01 -0.89
C MET A 8 -11.34 -21.50 -0.65
N GLU A 9 -11.50 -22.34 -1.67
CA GLU A 9 -11.18 -23.77 -1.62
C GLU A 9 -9.68 -24.00 -1.40
N LEU A 10 -8.82 -23.24 -2.09
CA LEU A 10 -7.38 -23.25 -1.87
C LEU A 10 -7.04 -22.86 -0.43
N MET A 11 -7.62 -21.79 0.09
CA MET A 11 -7.42 -21.32 1.45
C MET A 11 -7.92 -22.32 2.51
N ALA A 12 -9.04 -22.99 2.25
CA ALA A 12 -9.56 -24.06 3.09
C ALA A 12 -8.56 -25.24 3.16
N ARG A 13 -7.92 -25.61 2.04
CA ARG A 13 -6.84 -26.62 2.00
C ARG A 13 -5.61 -26.22 2.84
N TYR A 14 -5.35 -24.93 3.01
CA TYR A 14 -4.27 -24.41 3.86
C TYR A 14 -4.66 -24.17 5.33
N GLY A 15 -5.81 -24.69 5.78
CA GLY A 15 -6.26 -24.57 7.17
C GLY A 15 -6.71 -23.16 7.58
N VAL A 16 -7.01 -22.28 6.61
CA VAL A 16 -7.47 -20.92 6.88
C VAL A 16 -8.98 -20.91 7.16
N SER A 17 -9.36 -20.84 8.44
CA SER A 17 -10.76 -20.80 8.88
C SER A 17 -11.41 -19.41 8.67
N PHE A 18 -12.57 -19.38 8.01
CA PHE A 18 -13.42 -18.19 7.84
C PHE A 18 -14.40 -18.04 9.01
N ARG A 19 -14.17 -17.03 9.86
CA ARG A 19 -15.06 -16.65 10.97
C ARG A 19 -15.71 -15.30 10.66
N SER A 20 -17.00 -15.16 10.99
CA SER A 20 -17.83 -13.95 10.79
C SER A 20 -17.18 -12.64 11.29
N ARG A 21 -16.44 -12.71 12.40
CA ARG A 21 -15.70 -11.58 12.99
C ARG A 21 -14.64 -10.98 12.06
N ARG A 22 -14.09 -11.75 11.10
CA ARG A 22 -13.07 -11.27 10.16
C ARG A 22 -13.65 -10.27 9.15
N SER A 23 -14.89 -10.46 8.69
CA SER A 23 -15.57 -9.51 7.81
C SER A 23 -15.80 -8.16 8.47
N GLU A 24 -16.18 -8.17 9.76
CA GLU A 24 -16.46 -6.95 10.52
C GLU A 24 -15.22 -6.08 10.70
N GLU A 25 -14.08 -6.68 11.06
CA GLU A 25 -12.84 -5.93 11.23
C GLU A 25 -12.37 -5.24 9.94
N TRP A 26 -12.45 -5.93 8.81
CA TRP A 26 -12.09 -5.34 7.52
C TRP A 26 -13.09 -4.27 7.08
N HIS A 27 -14.37 -4.46 7.37
CA HIS A 27 -15.38 -3.42 7.15
C HIS A 27 -15.06 -2.15 7.94
N ILE A 28 -14.69 -2.28 9.22
CA ILE A 28 -14.28 -1.16 10.07
C ILE A 28 -13.08 -0.42 9.48
N ILE A 29 -12.07 -1.16 9.02
CA ILE A 29 -10.86 -0.56 8.46
C ILE A 29 -11.12 0.12 7.13
N LEU A 30 -11.87 -0.51 6.21
CA LEU A 30 -12.23 0.14 4.95
C LEU A 30 -13.07 1.40 5.18
N LYS A 31 -13.97 1.38 6.17
CA LYS A 31 -14.70 2.58 6.60
C LYS A 31 -13.77 3.64 7.18
N TYR A 32 -12.80 3.25 8.01
CA TYR A 32 -11.79 4.15 8.54
C TYR A 32 -10.96 4.79 7.41
N LEU A 33 -10.53 4.03 6.40
CA LEU A 33 -9.79 4.57 5.26
C LEU A 33 -10.61 5.59 4.46
N ARG A 34 -11.91 5.34 4.24
CA ARG A 34 -12.82 6.32 3.59
C ARG A 34 -13.02 7.58 4.43
N ASN A 35 -13.10 7.42 5.75
CA ASN A 35 -13.21 8.57 6.65
C ASN A 35 -11.92 9.38 6.66
N LEU A 36 -10.77 8.70 6.64
CA LEU A 36 -9.46 9.32 6.57
C LEU A 36 -9.27 10.10 5.26
N SER A 37 -9.71 9.54 4.13
CA SER A 37 -9.68 10.25 2.84
C SER A 37 -10.52 11.53 2.84
N THR A 38 -11.70 11.46 3.44
CA THR A 38 -12.55 12.65 3.63
C THR A 38 -11.91 13.65 4.60
N ALA A 39 -11.36 13.18 5.73
CA ALA A 39 -10.86 14.05 6.79
C ALA A 39 -9.59 14.81 6.40
N LEU A 40 -8.62 14.12 5.80
CA LEU A 40 -7.37 14.73 5.36
C LEU A 40 -7.51 15.49 4.03
N GLY A 41 -8.50 15.13 3.20
CA GLY A 41 -8.76 15.84 1.96
C GLY A 41 -9.43 17.22 2.19
N LYS A 42 -10.25 17.35 3.23
CA LYS A 42 -11.03 18.57 3.52
C LYS A 42 -10.20 19.87 3.65
N PRO A 43 -9.09 19.91 4.41
CA PRO A 43 -8.26 21.12 4.53
C PRO A 43 -7.72 21.62 3.18
N GLU A 44 -7.44 20.70 2.25
CA GLU A 44 -6.89 21.00 0.93
C GLU A 44 -7.96 20.98 -0.19
N GLY A 45 -9.24 20.84 0.16
CA GLY A 45 -10.35 20.73 -0.79
C GLY A 45 -10.34 19.45 -1.65
N LYS A 46 -9.47 18.48 -1.36
CA LYS A 46 -9.35 17.22 -2.11
C LYS A 46 -10.56 16.33 -1.87
N VAL A 47 -11.17 15.87 -2.96
CA VAL A 47 -12.21 14.83 -2.94
C VAL A 47 -11.59 13.54 -3.46
N VAL A 48 -11.69 12.45 -2.68
CA VAL A 48 -11.05 11.18 -3.02
C VAL A 48 -12.00 10.00 -2.85
N HIS A 49 -12.16 9.24 -3.93
CA HIS A 49 -12.87 7.97 -3.97
C HIS A 49 -11.95 6.82 -3.57
N LEU A 50 -12.44 5.93 -2.70
CA LEU A 50 -11.76 4.67 -2.38
C LEU A 50 -12.45 3.49 -3.08
N ASP A 51 -11.85 3.02 -4.18
CA ASP A 51 -12.30 1.83 -4.89
C ASP A 51 -11.71 0.56 -4.26
N THR A 52 -12.59 -0.32 -3.78
CA THR A 52 -12.25 -1.59 -3.12
C THR A 52 -12.97 -2.78 -3.77
N ARG A 53 -13.53 -2.60 -4.97
CA ARG A 53 -14.34 -3.64 -5.65
C ARG A 53 -13.54 -4.92 -5.92
N ALA A 54 -12.24 -4.78 -6.19
CA ALA A 54 -11.31 -5.88 -6.42
C ALA A 54 -10.53 -6.30 -5.15
N PHE A 55 -10.91 -5.81 -3.97
CA PHE A 55 -10.29 -6.17 -2.70
C PHE A 55 -11.11 -7.24 -1.98
N HIS A 56 -10.49 -8.39 -1.74
CA HIS A 56 -11.11 -9.54 -1.11
C HIS A 56 -10.41 -9.81 0.24
N PRO A 57 -10.80 -9.12 1.33
CA PRO A 57 -10.11 -9.22 2.61
C PRO A 57 -10.26 -10.58 3.30
N LEU A 58 -11.34 -11.31 3.01
CA LEU A 58 -11.63 -12.59 3.66
C LEU A 58 -10.59 -13.66 3.33
N VAL A 59 -9.99 -13.59 2.15
CA VAL A 59 -8.98 -14.55 1.69
C VAL A 59 -7.56 -14.18 2.16
N ILE A 60 -7.40 -13.11 2.96
CA ILE A 60 -6.10 -12.73 3.53
C ILE A 60 -5.79 -13.60 4.78
N PRO A 61 -4.67 -14.36 4.78
CA PRO A 61 -4.25 -15.14 5.94
C PRO A 61 -4.05 -14.28 7.19
N THR A 62 -4.46 -14.77 8.36
CA THR A 62 -4.42 -14.04 9.64
C THR A 62 -3.05 -13.43 9.94
N ARG A 63 -1.97 -14.15 9.65
CA ARG A 63 -0.59 -13.69 9.86
C ARG A 63 -0.25 -12.39 9.10
N TYR A 64 -0.93 -12.11 7.98
CA TYR A 64 -0.70 -10.91 7.17
C TYR A 64 -1.70 -9.78 7.45
N GLN A 65 -2.77 -10.04 8.19
CA GLN A 65 -3.83 -9.04 8.37
C GLN A 65 -3.31 -7.77 9.05
N LYS A 66 -2.56 -7.91 10.15
CA LYS A 66 -2.03 -6.75 10.89
C LYS A 66 -1.13 -5.88 10.01
N VAL A 67 -0.14 -6.48 9.36
CA VAL A 67 0.79 -5.75 8.49
C VAL A 67 0.08 -5.09 7.31
N ILE A 68 -0.86 -5.78 6.64
CA ILE A 68 -1.59 -5.19 5.51
C ILE A 68 -2.44 -4.01 5.99
N LYS A 69 -3.16 -4.15 7.12
CA LYS A 69 -3.96 -3.06 7.70
C LYS A 69 -3.10 -1.82 7.98
N ASP A 70 -1.96 -2.01 8.65
CA ASP A 70 -1.03 -0.94 9.00
C ASP A 70 -0.45 -0.24 7.75
N VAL A 71 -0.06 -1.03 6.74
CA VAL A 71 0.49 -0.51 5.49
C VAL A 71 -0.56 0.26 4.69
N LEU A 72 -1.79 -0.26 4.57
CA LEU A 72 -2.87 0.42 3.84
C LEU A 72 -3.20 1.80 4.45
N VAL A 73 -3.17 1.91 5.78
CA VAL A 73 -3.35 3.22 6.45
C VAL A 73 -2.24 4.18 6.08
N GLN A 74 -0.98 3.74 6.13
CA GLN A 74 0.16 4.59 5.79
C GLN A 74 0.13 5.02 4.32
N LEU A 75 -0.11 4.09 3.40
CA LEU A 75 -0.19 4.39 1.97
C LEU A 75 -1.35 5.34 1.64
N THR A 76 -2.48 5.19 2.32
CA THR A 76 -3.62 6.12 2.20
C THR A 76 -3.23 7.54 2.63
N ARG A 77 -2.51 7.68 3.75
CA ARG A 77 -2.00 9.00 4.17
C ARG A 77 -1.04 9.59 3.15
N ASN A 78 -0.07 8.80 2.67
CA ASN A 78 0.90 9.25 1.66
C ASN A 78 0.21 9.72 0.38
N ALA A 79 -0.78 8.95 -0.10
CA ALA A 79 -1.56 9.32 -1.28
C ALA A 79 -2.32 10.62 -1.06
N LEU A 80 -2.92 10.85 0.11
CA LEU A 80 -3.70 12.06 0.38
C LEU A 80 -2.85 13.31 0.54
N VAL A 81 -1.70 13.20 1.22
CA VAL A 81 -0.82 14.34 1.51
C VAL A 81 0.03 14.69 0.28
N HIS A 82 0.66 13.69 -0.35
CA HIS A 82 1.68 13.92 -1.38
C HIS A 82 1.26 13.45 -2.79
N GLY A 83 0.38 12.47 -2.90
CA GLY A 83 0.02 11.85 -4.17
C GLY A 83 -1.05 12.63 -4.95
N ILE A 84 -2.26 12.67 -4.40
CA ILE A 84 -3.44 13.28 -4.99
C ILE A 84 -3.29 14.81 -4.99
N GLU A 85 -3.48 15.41 -6.16
CA GLU A 85 -3.44 16.86 -6.36
C GLU A 85 -4.77 17.53 -5.96
N SER A 86 -4.78 18.86 -5.77
CA SER A 86 -6.04 19.59 -5.52
C SER A 86 -6.97 19.52 -6.74
N PRO A 87 -8.30 19.72 -6.59
CA PRO A 87 -9.22 19.70 -7.72
C PRO A 87 -8.81 20.66 -8.86
N GLU A 88 -8.30 21.84 -8.52
CA GLU A 88 -7.82 22.84 -9.48
C GLU A 88 -6.58 22.35 -10.22
N GLU A 89 -5.60 21.79 -9.50
CA GLU A 89 -4.40 21.20 -10.09
C GLU A 89 -4.72 20.00 -11.01
N ARG A 90 -5.72 19.18 -10.62
CA ARG A 90 -6.20 18.05 -11.41
C ARG A 90 -6.84 18.51 -12.71
N GLN A 91 -7.73 19.49 -12.63
CA GLN A 91 -8.37 20.08 -13.82
C GLN A 91 -7.37 20.71 -14.78
N ALA A 92 -6.38 21.45 -14.25
CA ALA A 92 -5.30 22.03 -15.06
C ALA A 92 -4.47 20.97 -15.82
N ARG A 93 -4.45 19.73 -15.31
CA ARG A 93 -3.78 18.57 -15.92
C ARG A 93 -4.72 17.67 -16.72
N GLY A 94 -5.97 18.07 -16.93
CA GLY A 94 -6.98 17.28 -17.65
C GLY A 94 -7.47 16.04 -16.93
N LYS A 95 -7.29 15.96 -15.60
CA LYS A 95 -7.77 14.86 -14.76
C LYS A 95 -9.16 15.17 -14.16
N PRO A 96 -9.94 14.14 -13.80
CA PRO A 96 -11.16 14.32 -13.01
C PRO A 96 -10.88 15.06 -11.69
N PRO A 97 -11.79 15.93 -11.22
CA PRO A 97 -11.59 16.69 -9.98
C PRO A 97 -11.54 15.78 -8.73
N GLU A 98 -12.20 14.63 -8.77
CA GLU A 98 -12.10 13.59 -7.75
C GLU A 98 -10.89 12.69 -8.03
N GLY A 99 -10.04 12.50 -7.02
CA GLY A 99 -8.95 11.52 -7.02
C GLY A 99 -9.45 10.12 -6.72
N THR A 100 -8.74 9.09 -7.20
CA THR A 100 -9.10 7.69 -6.94
C THR A 100 -7.94 6.95 -6.30
N ILE A 101 -8.22 6.32 -5.16
CA ILE A 101 -7.36 5.30 -4.55
C ILE A 101 -8.01 3.94 -4.78
N THR A 102 -7.30 3.03 -5.44
CA THR A 102 -7.72 1.66 -5.72
C THR A 102 -6.96 0.68 -4.84
N ILE A 103 -7.69 -0.16 -4.10
CA ILE A 103 -7.14 -1.30 -3.38
C ILE A 103 -7.63 -2.58 -4.06
N ALA A 104 -6.70 -3.48 -4.39
CA ALA A 104 -7.02 -4.78 -4.96
C ALA A 104 -6.21 -5.90 -4.29
N SER A 105 -6.77 -7.10 -4.29
CA SER A 105 -6.07 -8.32 -3.86
C SER A 105 -6.07 -9.34 -4.98
N GLU A 106 -4.91 -9.93 -5.25
CA GLU A 106 -4.71 -11.01 -6.21
C GLU A 106 -4.06 -12.21 -5.52
N PHE A 107 -4.50 -13.40 -5.91
CA PHE A 107 -4.00 -14.66 -5.38
C PHE A 107 -3.42 -15.47 -6.51
N THR A 108 -2.17 -15.85 -6.32
CA THR A 108 -1.51 -16.89 -7.10
C THR A 108 -1.32 -18.11 -6.19
N PRO A 109 -1.05 -19.31 -6.74
CA PRO A 109 -0.83 -20.50 -5.91
C PRO A 109 0.24 -20.34 -4.81
N ARG A 110 1.24 -19.46 -5.01
CA ARG A 110 2.36 -19.28 -4.08
C ARG A 110 2.40 -17.91 -3.39
N ARG A 111 1.59 -16.94 -3.81
CA ARG A 111 1.68 -15.56 -3.32
C ARG A 111 0.32 -14.87 -3.22
N LEU A 112 0.15 -14.09 -2.15
CA LEU A 112 -0.87 -13.05 -2.01
C LEU A 112 -0.27 -11.72 -2.45
N ILE A 113 -0.90 -11.05 -3.40
CA ILE A 113 -0.50 -9.72 -3.87
C ILE A 113 -1.58 -8.71 -3.48
N ILE A 114 -1.21 -7.70 -2.70
CA ILE A 114 -2.05 -6.53 -2.42
C ILE A 114 -1.55 -5.37 -3.27
N ARG A 115 -2.43 -4.82 -4.11
CA ARG A 115 -2.16 -3.60 -4.87
C ARG A 115 -2.84 -2.41 -4.19
N PHE A 116 -2.09 -1.34 -4.03
CA PHE A 116 -2.58 -0.03 -3.62
C PHE A 116 -2.15 0.96 -4.69
N ARG A 117 -3.10 1.62 -5.37
CA ARG A 117 -2.80 2.56 -6.44
C ARG A 117 -3.55 3.86 -6.26
N ASP A 118 -2.88 4.99 -6.39
CA ASP A 118 -3.52 6.30 -6.57
C ASP A 118 -3.37 6.80 -8.02
N ASP A 119 -4.28 7.66 -8.46
CA ASP A 119 -4.23 8.34 -9.77
C ASP A 119 -3.65 9.77 -9.67
N GLY A 120 -2.78 9.98 -8.67
CA GLY A 120 -2.20 11.27 -8.34
C GLY A 120 -1.04 11.66 -9.25
N ARG A 121 -0.20 12.56 -8.76
CA ARG A 121 0.92 13.13 -9.51
C ARG A 121 2.05 12.12 -9.80
N GLY A 122 1.98 10.91 -9.23
CA GLY A 122 3.08 9.95 -9.27
C GLY A 122 4.34 10.45 -8.56
N ILE A 123 5.39 9.64 -8.57
CA ILE A 123 6.69 9.99 -7.97
C ILE A 123 7.53 10.69 -9.03
N SER A 124 7.87 11.96 -8.80
CA SER A 124 8.83 12.70 -9.60
C SER A 124 10.14 12.85 -8.83
N PRO A 125 11.31 12.47 -9.38
CA PRO A 125 12.61 12.57 -8.69
C PRO A 125 12.86 13.99 -8.14
N MET A 126 12.53 15.02 -8.92
CA MET A 126 12.73 16.43 -8.53
C MET A 126 11.80 16.89 -7.40
N VAL A 127 10.60 16.31 -7.29
CA VAL A 127 9.64 16.67 -6.23
C VAL A 127 10.07 16.01 -4.93
N THR A 128 10.50 14.75 -4.99
CA THR A 128 11.07 14.04 -3.83
C THR A 128 12.30 14.75 -3.27
N GLU A 129 13.18 15.29 -4.11
CA GLU A 129 14.35 16.07 -3.65
C GLU A 129 13.96 17.39 -2.96
N ARG A 130 12.97 18.11 -3.51
CA ARG A 130 12.49 19.39 -2.95
C ARG A 130 11.69 19.21 -1.65
N GLU A 131 10.78 18.25 -1.60
CA GLU A 131 9.93 17.98 -0.44
C GLU A 131 10.71 17.33 0.73
N ASN A 132 11.86 16.71 0.45
CA ASN A 132 12.74 16.15 1.47
C ASN A 132 13.80 17.16 1.98
N GLY A 133 13.75 18.42 1.53
CA GLY A 133 14.71 19.44 1.95
C GLY A 133 16.15 19.21 1.46
N LEU A 134 16.36 18.31 0.49
CA LEU A 134 17.67 18.01 -0.10
C LEU A 134 18.03 19.09 -1.13
N LYS A 135 18.29 20.31 -0.65
CA LYS A 135 19.16 21.24 -1.39
C LYS A 135 20.59 20.78 -1.12
N GLU A 136 21.28 20.31 -2.16
CA GLU A 136 22.74 20.13 -2.17
C GLU A 136 23.32 18.99 -1.30
N SER A 137 22.84 17.76 -1.44
CA SER A 137 23.53 16.58 -0.84
C SER A 137 23.90 15.48 -1.83
N PHE A 138 23.88 15.74 -3.13
CA PHE A 138 24.37 14.80 -4.14
C PHE A 138 25.67 15.35 -4.73
N GLN A 139 26.79 14.90 -4.18
CA GLN A 139 28.09 15.15 -4.79
C GLN A 139 28.17 14.41 -6.14
N PRO A 140 28.76 15.00 -7.20
CA PRO A 140 29.01 14.30 -8.45
C PRO A 140 29.89 13.06 -8.19
N GLY A 141 29.36 11.86 -8.45
CA GLY A 141 30.08 10.59 -8.25
C GLY A 141 29.40 9.59 -7.32
N ASP A 142 28.26 9.94 -6.72
CA ASP A 142 27.48 8.99 -5.93
C ASP A 142 26.88 7.88 -6.83
N PRO A 143 27.19 6.57 -6.61
CA PRO A 143 26.60 5.46 -7.37
C PRO A 143 25.07 5.46 -7.33
N ASP A 144 24.48 6.12 -6.34
CA ASP A 144 23.03 6.20 -6.15
C ASP A 144 22.33 7.20 -7.08
N ASN A 145 23.07 8.04 -7.82
CA ASN A 145 22.47 8.88 -8.87
C ASN A 145 21.89 8.07 -10.03
N ALA A 146 22.35 6.83 -10.22
CA ALA A 146 21.87 5.92 -11.25
C ALA A 146 20.63 5.10 -10.84
N LEU A 147 20.23 5.14 -9.56
CA LEU A 147 19.07 4.36 -9.09
C LEU A 147 17.73 4.98 -9.53
N PRO A 148 16.72 4.15 -9.85
CA PRO A 148 15.36 4.62 -10.11
C PRO A 148 14.82 5.43 -8.92
N ALA A 149 14.05 6.48 -9.18
CA ALA A 149 13.46 7.33 -8.13
C ALA A 149 12.61 6.55 -7.11
N THR A 150 12.02 5.43 -7.54
CA THR A 150 11.24 4.51 -6.70
C THR A 150 12.08 3.77 -5.65
N GLU A 151 13.34 3.46 -5.96
CA GLU A 151 14.26 2.81 -5.02
C GLU A 151 14.83 3.81 -4.02
N LYS A 152 15.01 5.08 -4.44
CA LYS A 152 15.45 6.18 -3.56
C LYS A 152 14.46 6.42 -2.41
N LEU A 153 13.16 6.14 -2.58
CA LEU A 153 12.12 6.32 -1.55
C LEU A 153 12.27 5.42 -0.32
N PHE A 154 13.07 4.35 -0.41
CA PHE A 154 13.28 3.43 0.69
C PHE A 154 14.58 3.69 1.48
N ARG A 155 15.29 4.79 1.17
CA ARG A 155 16.51 5.15 1.89
C ARG A 155 16.19 5.64 3.31
N PRO A 156 16.95 5.19 4.32
CA PRO A 156 16.93 5.82 5.63
C PRO A 156 17.30 7.31 5.51
N GLY A 157 16.44 8.21 5.98
CA GLY A 157 16.67 9.66 5.96
C GLY A 157 16.14 10.41 4.73
N LEU A 158 15.61 9.74 3.72
CA LEU A 158 14.92 10.39 2.58
C LEU A 158 13.43 10.50 2.92
N THR A 159 13.04 11.58 3.59
CA THR A 159 11.69 11.71 4.16
C THR A 159 11.07 13.02 3.77
N THR A 160 9.79 12.96 3.35
CA THR A 160 8.96 14.12 3.02
C THR A 160 8.76 14.94 4.30
N MET A 161 9.52 16.02 4.41
CA MET A 161 9.49 16.94 5.54
C MET A 161 8.57 18.09 5.16
N SER A 162 7.29 17.94 5.46
CA SER A 162 6.40 19.09 5.59
C SER A 162 5.38 18.81 6.69
N GLU A 163 5.55 19.57 7.78
CA GLU A 163 4.67 19.76 8.93
C GLU A 163 4.92 18.91 10.20
N THR A 164 5.67 19.56 11.10
CA THR A 164 5.77 19.33 12.54
C THR A 164 4.39 19.30 13.21
N THR A 165 3.82 18.11 13.38
CA THR A 165 2.84 17.81 14.45
C THR A 165 3.56 16.99 15.55
N PRO A 166 3.15 17.05 16.83
CA PRO A 166 3.86 16.37 17.93
C PRO A 166 3.87 14.84 17.82
N GLU A 167 3.11 14.29 16.88
CA GLU A 167 3.04 12.88 16.52
C GLU A 167 3.99 12.50 15.36
N ALA A 168 4.65 13.48 14.73
CA ALA A 168 5.64 13.33 13.66
C ALA A 168 7.04 12.97 14.20
N GLY A 169 7.09 12.00 15.13
CA GLY A 169 8.33 11.49 15.69
C GLY A 169 9.05 10.55 14.72
N ARG A 170 10.06 11.09 14.02
CA ARG A 170 10.99 10.43 13.06
C ARG A 170 10.37 10.16 11.69
N GLY A 171 11.05 10.56 10.62
CA GLY A 171 10.57 10.39 9.25
C GLY A 171 10.51 8.92 8.81
N ILE A 172 9.27 8.40 8.72
CA ILE A 172 8.99 6.96 8.86
C ILE A 172 8.24 6.32 7.67
N GLY A 173 7.71 7.08 6.71
CA GLY A 173 6.62 6.62 5.83
C GLY A 173 6.85 5.32 5.03
N LEU A 174 7.78 5.31 4.07
CA LEU A 174 7.94 4.19 3.12
C LEU A 174 8.97 3.15 3.56
N THR A 175 10.01 3.57 4.28
CA THR A 175 11.00 2.66 4.89
C THR A 175 10.35 1.74 5.93
N LEU A 176 9.44 2.26 6.77
CA LEU A 176 8.70 1.42 7.73
C LEU A 176 7.71 0.49 7.03
N VAL A 177 7.10 0.93 5.92
CA VAL A 177 6.24 0.05 5.09
C VAL A 177 7.06 -1.12 4.56
N LYS A 178 8.23 -0.85 3.97
CA LYS A 178 9.14 -1.89 3.47
C LYS A 178 9.56 -2.83 4.58
N GLN A 179 10.07 -2.29 5.69
CA GLN A 179 10.51 -3.07 6.86
C GLN A 179 9.39 -3.99 7.37
N ARG A 180 8.18 -3.47 7.61
CA ARG A 180 7.06 -4.28 8.12
C ARG A 180 6.66 -5.40 7.16
N VAL A 181 6.71 -5.14 5.86
CA VAL A 181 6.39 -6.15 4.84
C VAL A 181 7.49 -7.21 4.77
N GLU A 182 8.75 -6.83 4.84
CA GLU A 182 9.91 -7.73 4.87
C GLU A 182 9.94 -8.58 6.16
N GLU A 183 9.60 -8.01 7.32
CA GLU A 183 9.44 -8.74 8.59
C GLU A 183 8.34 -9.81 8.51
N ALA A 184 7.34 -9.61 7.65
CA ALA A 184 6.31 -10.60 7.35
C ALA A 184 6.72 -11.60 6.25
N GLY A 185 7.98 -11.56 5.79
CA GLY A 185 8.51 -12.39 4.71
C GLY A 185 8.03 -11.99 3.32
N GLY A 186 7.44 -10.79 3.17
CA GLY A 186 6.94 -10.27 1.91
C GLY A 186 7.95 -9.36 1.19
N THR A 187 7.53 -8.83 0.05
CA THR A 187 8.28 -7.86 -0.75
C THR A 187 7.39 -6.69 -1.15
N VAL A 188 7.99 -5.51 -1.33
CA VAL A 188 7.30 -4.31 -1.82
C VAL A 188 7.92 -3.88 -3.14
N GLU A 189 7.09 -3.70 -4.16
CA GLU A 189 7.45 -3.08 -5.43
C GLU A 189 6.66 -1.77 -5.59
N VAL A 190 7.30 -0.75 -6.15
CA VAL A 190 6.68 0.55 -6.44
C VAL A 190 6.77 0.83 -7.93
N ILE A 191 5.61 1.06 -8.54
CA ILE A 191 5.46 1.37 -9.95
C ILE A 191 4.79 2.73 -10.02
N SER A 192 5.44 3.71 -10.65
CA SER A 192 4.85 5.04 -10.75
C SER A 192 5.16 5.68 -12.08
N GLN A 193 4.19 6.43 -12.58
CA GLN A 193 4.31 7.25 -13.76
C GLN A 193 4.01 8.71 -13.38
N PRO A 194 4.99 9.63 -13.55
CA PRO A 194 4.80 11.05 -13.26
C PRO A 194 3.58 11.62 -13.99
N GLY A 195 2.79 12.39 -13.26
CA GLY A 195 1.54 12.98 -13.71
C GLY A 195 0.39 11.99 -13.89
N GLN A 196 0.56 10.69 -13.61
CA GLN A 196 -0.50 9.70 -13.84
C GLN A 196 -0.87 8.88 -12.61
N PHE A 197 0.07 8.16 -12.00
CA PHE A 197 -0.24 7.27 -10.88
C PHE A 197 0.98 6.88 -10.06
N CYS A 198 0.74 6.41 -8.84
CA CYS A 198 1.68 5.62 -8.05
C CYS A 198 0.98 4.33 -7.58
N GLU A 199 1.66 3.19 -7.71
CA GLU A 199 1.18 1.87 -7.34
C GLU A 199 2.20 1.14 -6.47
N PHE A 200 1.76 0.68 -5.30
CA PHE A 200 2.49 -0.21 -4.41
C PHE A 200 1.96 -1.63 -4.57
N ARG A 201 2.85 -2.58 -4.80
CA ARG A 201 2.55 -4.02 -4.84
C ARG A 201 3.22 -4.70 -3.66
N LEU A 202 2.40 -5.16 -2.72
CA LEU A 202 2.84 -5.93 -1.55
C LEU A 202 2.64 -7.40 -1.85
N SER A 203 3.73 -8.16 -1.96
CA SER A 203 3.67 -9.59 -2.25
C SER A 203 4.06 -10.39 -1.00
N PHE A 204 3.17 -11.26 -0.53
CA PHE A 204 3.40 -12.14 0.61
C PHE A 204 3.41 -13.60 0.17
N PRO A 205 4.37 -14.43 0.61
CA PRO A 205 4.41 -15.84 0.28
C PRO A 205 3.24 -16.59 0.95
N LEU A 206 2.65 -17.53 0.22
CA LEU A 206 1.73 -18.52 0.78
C LEU A 206 2.51 -19.82 1.04
N PRO A 207 2.09 -20.66 2.01
CA PRO A 207 2.80 -21.91 2.30
C PRO A 207 2.87 -22.80 1.05
N GLU A 208 4.01 -23.45 0.81
CA GLU A 208 4.11 -24.55 -0.14
C GLU A 208 3.53 -25.79 0.52
N GLU A 209 2.30 -26.16 0.11
CA GLU A 209 1.50 -27.30 0.59
C GLU A 209 1.25 -27.40 2.12
N PRO A 210 0.12 -27.99 2.54
CA PRO A 210 -0.06 -28.34 3.94
C PRO A 210 0.97 -29.41 4.35
N PRO A 211 1.47 -29.44 5.59
CA PRO A 211 2.26 -30.57 6.07
C PRO A 211 1.43 -31.85 5.88
N THR A 212 1.99 -32.78 5.10
CA THR A 212 1.42 -34.10 4.79
C THR A 212 1.49 -35.00 6.03
N THR A 213 0.76 -34.67 7.08
CA THR A 213 0.56 -35.56 8.22
C THR A 213 -0.85 -35.43 8.76
N PHE A 214 -1.81 -35.91 7.97
CA PHE A 214 -2.88 -36.72 8.53
C PHE A 214 -2.57 -38.16 8.11
N SER A 215 -1.89 -38.89 8.99
CA SER A 215 -1.96 -40.36 8.97
C SER A 215 -3.17 -40.74 9.81
N PRO A 216 -4.24 -41.33 9.24
CA PRO A 216 -5.32 -41.92 10.02
C PRO A 216 -4.88 -43.18 10.77
N ASP A 217 -3.69 -43.71 10.48
CA ASP A 217 -3.16 -44.94 11.05
C ASP A 217 -2.05 -44.64 12.07
N ALA A 218 -2.46 -44.13 13.24
CA ALA A 218 -1.73 -44.38 14.48
C ALA A 218 -2.68 -45.19 15.37
N GLN A 219 -2.47 -46.50 15.32
CA GLN A 219 -3.13 -47.51 16.17
C GLN A 219 -2.84 -47.27 17.65
#